data_AF-A0A9J6FG46-F1
#
_entry.id   AF-A0A9J6FG46-F1
#
_cell.length_a   1.000
_cell.length_b   1.000
_cell.length_c   1.000
_cell.angle_alpha   90.00
_cell.angle_beta   90.00
_cell.angle_gamma   90.00
#
_symmetry.space_group_name_H-M   'P 1'
#
loop_
_entity.id
_entity.type
_entity.pdbx_description
1 polymer ?
#
loop_
_entity_poly.entity_id
_entity_poly.type
_entity_poly.pdbx_seq_one_letter_code
_entity_poly.pdbx_strand_id
1 'polypeptide(L)' 'MDNCSANQTKCKLDNIELKFLPPNTTARLQPLDRSTKSFKVGYRRRLLDRLLMNLRVGPELKVDQLGAIHMMTGAWNA' A
#
# COMPACT_ATOMS: atom_id res chain seq x y z
N MET A 1 -0.57 5.42 -16.38
CA MET A 1 0.59 5.57 -15.47
C MET A 1 0.62 6.98 -14.92
N ASP A 2 1.27 7.18 -13.78
CA ASP A 2 1.62 8.52 -13.31
C ASP A 2 2.70 9.14 -14.22
N ASN A 3 2.86 10.46 -14.14
CA ASN A 3 3.83 11.20 -14.94
C ASN A 3 5.20 11.30 -14.24
N CYS A 4 5.60 10.25 -13.53
CA CYS A 4 6.91 10.20 -12.88
C CYS A 4 8.02 10.19 -13.95
N SER A 5 9.14 10.87 -13.70
CA SER A 5 10.26 10.94 -14.65
C SER A 5 10.83 9.56 -15.00
N ALA A 6 10.78 8.60 -14.07
CA ALA A 6 11.17 7.21 -14.33
C ALA A 6 10.28 6.51 -15.36
N ASN A 7 9.03 6.96 -15.53
CA ASN A 7 8.07 6.39 -16.47
C ASN A 7 8.08 7.10 -17.83
N GLN A 8 8.94 8.11 -18.01
CA GLN A 8 9.15 8.78 -19.29
C GLN A 8 10.08 7.92 -20.16
N THR A 9 9.58 6.80 -20.63
CA THR A 9 10.33 5.87 -21.49
C THR A 9 10.29 6.31 -22.94
N LYS A 10 11.45 6.36 -23.59
CA LYS A 10 11.58 6.60 -25.05
C LYS A 10 11.42 5.32 -25.89
N CYS A 11 11.22 4.18 -25.26
CA CYS A 11 11.09 2.88 -25.92
C CYS A 11 9.72 2.80 -26.62
N LYS A 12 9.73 2.38 -27.88
CA LYS A 12 8.49 2.00 -28.58
C LYS A 12 8.05 0.63 -28.07
N LEU A 13 6.78 0.51 -27.72
CA LEU A 13 6.13 -0.74 -27.33
C LEU A 13 5.20 -1.13 -28.48
N ASP A 14 5.42 -2.29 -29.10
CA ASP A 14 4.69 -2.67 -30.31
C ASP A 14 3.24 -3.12 -30.04
N ASN A 15 2.95 -3.54 -28.81
CA ASN A 15 1.65 -4.12 -28.43
C ASN A 15 1.03 -3.45 -27.18
N ILE A 16 1.58 -2.33 -26.71
CA ILE A 16 1.13 -1.66 -25.49
C ILE A 16 0.98 -0.16 -25.76
N GLU A 17 -0.22 0.36 -25.52
CA GLU A 17 -0.48 1.80 -25.54
C GLU A 17 -0.25 2.38 -24.13
N LEU A 18 0.75 3.25 -23.99
CA LEU A 18 1.03 3.93 -22.73
C LEU A 18 0.23 5.23 -22.62
N LYS A 19 -0.70 5.30 -21.65
CA LYS A 19 -1.44 6.52 -21.31
C LYS A 19 -1.02 7.07 -19.96
N PHE A 20 -0.86 8.39 -19.90
CA PHE A 20 -0.57 9.12 -18.67
C PHE A 20 -1.83 9.72 -18.06
N LEU A 21 -1.92 9.68 -16.74
CA LEU A 21 -2.99 10.32 -16.00
C LEU A 21 -2.80 11.85 -16.03
N PRO A 22 -3.90 12.64 -16.00
CA PRO A 22 -3.79 14.09 -15.85
C PRO A 22 -3.02 14.47 -14.58
N PRO A 23 -2.38 15.66 -14.55
CA PRO A 23 -1.65 16.12 -13.36
C PRO A 23 -2.53 16.08 -12.10
N ASN A 24 -1.93 15.70 -10.96
CA ASN A 24 -2.59 15.66 -9.64
C ASN A 24 -3.81 14.72 -9.53
N THR A 25 -3.95 13.75 -10.42
CA THR A 25 -5.08 12.80 -10.38
C THR A 25 -4.72 11.40 -9.91
N THR A 26 -3.44 11.08 -9.72
CA THR A 26 -2.95 9.74 -9.39
C THR A 26 -3.67 9.13 -8.18
N ALA A 27 -3.77 9.86 -7.07
CA ALA A 27 -4.43 9.37 -5.87
C ALA A 27 -5.91 8.96 -6.04
N ARG A 28 -6.61 9.51 -7.05
CA ARG A 28 -8.02 9.24 -7.32
C ARG A 28 -8.22 8.25 -8.46
N LEU A 29 -7.50 8.45 -9.57
CA LEU A 29 -7.67 7.72 -10.81
C LEU A 29 -6.77 6.48 -10.89
N GLN A 30 -5.60 6.49 -10.26
CA GLN A 30 -4.71 5.34 -10.27
C GLN A 30 -5.27 4.25 -9.35
N PRO A 31 -5.57 3.05 -9.87
CA PRO A 31 -6.09 1.97 -9.04
C PRO A 31 -5.14 1.56 -7.92
N LEU A 32 -3.82 1.57 -8.19
CA LEU A 32 -2.79 1.19 -7.23
C LEU A 32 -2.74 2.10 -5.99
N ASP A 33 -2.91 3.41 -6.16
CA ASP A 33 -2.88 4.34 -5.03
C ASP A 33 -4.08 4.11 -4.12
N ARG A 34 -5.23 3.79 -4.71
CA ARG A 34 -6.44 3.45 -3.99
C ARG A 34 -6.30 2.13 -3.23
N SER A 35 -5.76 1.09 -3.85
CA SER A 35 -5.54 -0.21 -3.18
C SER A 35 -4.47 -0.09 -2.09
N THR A 36 -3.40 0.65 -2.33
CA THR A 36 -2.34 0.94 -1.33
C THR A 36 -2.91 1.70 -0.13
N LYS A 37 -3.83 2.64 -0.35
CA LYS A 37 -4.54 3.32 0.74
C LYS A 37 -5.35 2.33 1.59
N SER A 38 -6.14 1.46 0.95
CA SER A 38 -6.92 0.43 1.65
C SER A 38 -6.02 -0.50 2.46
N PHE A 39 -4.94 -0.98 1.83
CA PHE A 39 -3.93 -1.83 2.46
C PHE A 39 -3.31 -1.18 3.70
N LYS A 40 -2.88 0.09 3.62
CA LYS A 40 -2.32 0.84 4.75
C LYS A 40 -3.33 0.98 5.91
N VAL A 41 -4.61 1.20 5.60
CA VAL A 41 -5.68 1.25 6.61
C VAL A 41 -5.85 -0.12 7.28
N GLY A 42 -5.90 -1.20 6.51
CA GLY A 42 -6.00 -2.56 7.03
C GLY A 42 -4.81 -2.95 7.92
N TYR A 43 -3.59 -2.62 7.50
CA TYR A 43 -2.38 -2.86 8.28
C TYR A 43 -2.41 -2.07 9.60
N ARG A 44 -2.74 -0.77 9.53
CA ARG A 44 -2.83 0.09 10.72
C ARG A 44 -3.86 -0.42 11.72
N ARG A 45 -5.01 -0.89 11.26
CA ARG A 45 -6.03 -1.49 12.13
C ARG A 45 -5.47 -2.68 12.90
N ARG A 46 -4.80 -3.62 12.22
CA ARG A 46 -4.19 -4.80 12.84
C ARG A 46 -3.09 -4.43 13.85
N LEU A 47 -2.30 -3.40 13.54
CA LEU A 47 -1.29 -2.89 14.46
C LEU A 47 -1.91 -2.32 15.74
N LEU A 48 -3.00 -1.55 15.60
CA LEU A 48 -3.73 -1.01 16.75
C LEU A 48 -4.41 -2.10 17.57
N ASP A 49 -5.01 -3.11 16.92
CA ASP A 49 -5.61 -4.25 17.61
C ASP A 49 -4.55 -4.99 18.45
N ARG A 50 -3.34 -5.21 17.91
CA ARG A 50 -2.22 -5.80 18.66
C ARG A 50 -1.78 -4.91 19.82
N LEU A 51 -1.70 -3.59 19.63
CA LEU A 51 -1.37 -2.67 20.73
C LEU A 51 -2.40 -2.76 21.86
N LEU A 52 -3.69 -2.76 21.53
CA LEU A 52 -4.78 -2.88 22.51
C LEU A 52 -4.74 -4.21 23.26
N MET A 53 -4.40 -5.31 22.58
CA MET A 53 -4.18 -6.61 23.22
C MET A 53 -2.97 -6.55 24.17
N ASN A 54 -1.88 -5.95 23.73
CA ASN A 54 -0.65 -5.85 24.53
C ASN A 54 -0.85 -4.97 25.76
N LEU A 55 -1.60 -3.87 25.70
CA LEU A 55 -1.89 -3.03 26.87
C LEU A 55 -2.50 -3.80 28.08
N ARG A 56 -3.10 -4.98 27.86
CA ARG A 56 -3.62 -5.84 28.93
C ARG A 56 -2.55 -6.71 29.61
N VAL A 57 -1.40 -6.89 28.98
CA VAL A 57 -0.31 -7.81 29.41
C VAL A 57 1.01 -7.06 29.63
N GLY A 58 1.25 -5.95 28.92
CA GLY A 58 2.42 -5.07 28.98
C GLY A 58 2.56 -4.20 27.72
N PRO A 59 3.02 -2.94 27.81
CA PRO A 59 2.88 -1.92 26.75
C PRO A 59 3.79 -2.09 25.52
N GLU A 60 4.54 -3.18 25.38
CA GLU A 60 5.54 -3.30 24.31
C GLU A 60 4.88 -3.61 22.95
N LEU A 61 4.91 -2.65 22.02
CA LEU A 61 4.49 -2.85 20.62
C LEU A 61 5.66 -3.36 19.78
N LYS A 62 6.20 -4.52 20.13
CA LYS A 62 7.21 -5.17 19.30
C LYS A 62 6.55 -6.01 18.23
N VAL A 63 6.72 -5.62 16.98
CA VAL A 63 6.34 -6.40 15.79
C VAL A 63 7.62 -6.88 15.13
N ASP A 64 7.86 -8.18 15.20
CA ASP A 64 8.95 -8.84 14.49
C ASP A 64 8.63 -8.99 13.00
N GLN A 65 9.62 -9.41 12.21
CA GLN A 65 9.46 -9.52 10.75
C GLN A 65 8.32 -10.48 10.37
N LEU A 66 8.20 -11.62 11.06
CA LEU A 66 7.12 -12.57 10.82
C LEU A 66 5.75 -11.97 11.17
N GLY A 67 5.64 -11.26 12.31
CA GLY A 67 4.43 -10.55 12.68
C GLY A 67 4.03 -9.48 11.66
N ALA A 68 5.00 -8.74 11.12
CA ALA A 68 4.74 -7.76 10.07
C ALA A 68 4.23 -8.44 8.79
N ILE A 69 4.83 -9.56 8.38
CA ILE A 69 4.37 -10.34 7.22
C ILE A 69 2.92 -10.80 7.42
N HIS A 70 2.58 -11.38 8.57
CA HIS A 70 1.20 -11.79 8.85
C HIS A 70 0.21 -10.61 8.84
N MET A 71 0.59 -9.45 9.38
CA MET A 71 -0.25 -8.24 9.31
C MET A 71 -0.43 -7.76 7.87
N MET A 72 0.61 -7.82 7.05
CA MET A 72 0.54 -7.48 5.61
C MET A 72 -0.40 -8.44 4.86
N THR A 73 -0.23 -9.76 5.04
CA THR A 73 -1.12 -10.77 4.45
C THR A 73 -2.57 -10.54 4.85
N GLY A 74 -2.81 -10.27 6.14
CA GLY A 74 -4.14 -9.96 6.62
C GLY A 74 -4.69 -8.65 6.05
N ALA A 75 -3.87 -7.62 5.87
CA ALA A 75 -4.31 -6.35 5.28
C ALA A 75 -4.61 -6.45 3.79
N TRP A 76 -3.96 -7.39 3.09
CA TRP A 76 -4.20 -7.67 1.67
C TRP A 76 -5.53 -8.40 1.43
N ASN A 77 -5.91 -9.29 2.35
CA ASN A 77 -7.13 -10.11 2.26
C ASN A 77 -8.36 -9.50 2.97
N ALA A 78 -8.28 -8.23 3.38
CA ALA A 78 -9.33 -7.54 4.15
C ALA A 78 -10.41 -6.87 3.29
#